data_AF-A0A7W0XPU0-F1
#
_entry.id   AF-A0A7W0XPU0-F1
#
_cell.length_a   1.000
_cell.length_b   1.000
_cell.length_c   1.000
_cell.angle_alpha   90.00
_cell.angle_beta   90.00
_cell.angle_gamma   90.00
#
_symmetry.space_group_name_H-M   'P 1'
#
loop_
_entity.id
_entity.type
_entity.pdbx_description
1 polymer ?
#
loop_
_entity_poly.entity_id
_entity_poly.type
_entity_poly.pdbx_seq_one_letter_code
_entity_poly.pdbx_strand_id
1 'polypeptide(L)'
;MSDIFALQLERITPFRREDVCFGWRLAQARRSGPNTLLVQAVVKRDLLVEATERLFKAGFTQVRAACRAPGEPDIALNLPAELSRPRSKLFLGLRAASHVGAFVTLLAMGGLVFTAFAKQHKALAALSHEVGAAQAAAEEVRRTYDSALASGQQVWTLQERRTATPTVAAMLEEVTRVLPDTAWITDFRIDGRQLTITGFAESAADLMPAVEGSDLFANAEFVSPVVRAPREDSDRFNISFQAVGFDTPAEGARQ
;
A
#
# COMPACT_ATOMS: atom_id res chain seq x y z
N MET A 1 45.05 19.86 52.11
CA MET A 1 44.78 20.81 53.23
C MET A 1 44.90 20.14 54.60
N SER A 2 44.65 18.83 54.73
CA SER A 2 44.86 18.04 55.96
C SER A 2 46.33 17.96 56.42
N ASP A 3 47.30 17.91 55.50
CA ASP A 3 48.72 17.75 55.88
C ASP A 3 49.36 18.98 56.53
N ILE A 4 48.86 20.19 56.22
CA ILE A 4 49.38 21.44 56.82
C ILE A 4 48.97 21.52 58.31
N PHE A 5 47.76 21.05 58.64
CA PHE A 5 47.29 21.02 60.02
C PHE A 5 47.94 19.93 60.87
N ALA A 6 48.31 18.80 60.26
CA ALA A 6 49.04 17.74 60.94
C ALA A 6 50.44 18.21 61.40
N LEU A 7 51.14 18.99 60.57
CA LEU A 7 52.45 19.57 60.89
C LEU A 7 52.39 20.65 61.99
N GLN A 8 51.27 21.38 62.11
CA GLN A 8 51.08 22.34 63.20
C GLN A 8 50.70 21.67 64.52
N LEU A 9 50.05 20.50 64.49
CA LEU A 9 49.57 19.81 65.69
C LEU A 9 50.71 19.38 66.61
N GLU A 10 51.78 18.78 66.05
CA GLU A 10 52.96 18.32 66.81
C GLU A 10 53.78 19.47 67.40
N ARG A 11 53.64 20.69 66.87
CA ARG A 11 54.35 21.88 67.34
C ARG A 11 53.62 22.59 68.49
N ILE A 12 52.32 22.40 68.63
CA ILE A 12 51.45 23.18 69.54
C ILE A 12 50.82 22.29 70.62
N THR A 13 50.82 20.97 70.44
CA THR A 13 50.30 20.00 71.41
C THR A 13 51.31 18.87 71.66
N PRO A 14 51.36 18.27 72.86
CA PRO A 14 52.33 17.22 73.19
C PRO A 14 51.98 15.85 72.58
N PHE A 15 51.10 15.79 71.57
CA PHE A 15 50.59 14.55 70.99
C PHE A 15 51.16 14.33 69.58
N ARG A 16 51.52 13.06 69.28
CA ARG A 16 51.99 12.65 67.96
C ARG A 16 50.82 12.45 67.01
N ARG A 17 51.03 12.67 65.71
CA ARG A 17 50.00 12.53 64.67
C ARG A 17 49.32 11.15 64.67
N GLU A 18 50.06 10.11 65.02
CA GLU A 18 49.60 8.71 65.01
C GLU A 18 48.66 8.33 66.18
N ASP A 19 48.69 9.11 67.27
CA ASP A 19 47.98 8.82 68.52
C ASP A 19 46.66 9.59 68.65
N VAL A 20 46.31 10.43 67.67
CA VAL A 20 45.15 11.33 67.76
C VAL A 20 44.31 11.33 66.48
N CYS A 21 42.99 11.33 66.67
CA CYS A 21 42.04 11.66 65.62
C CYS A 21 41.68 13.14 65.74
N PHE A 22 41.69 13.83 64.61
CA PHE A 22 41.37 15.25 64.57
C PHE A 22 40.26 15.55 63.56
N GLY A 23 39.49 16.57 63.89
CA GLY A 23 38.51 17.21 63.03
C GLY A 23 38.69 18.71 63.12
N TRP A 24 38.28 19.45 62.10
CA TRP A 24 38.35 20.90 62.12
C TRP A 24 37.06 21.49 61.59
N ARG A 25 36.77 22.70 62.05
CA ARG A 25 35.66 23.50 61.58
C ARG A 25 36.09 24.96 61.55
N LEU A 26 35.64 25.67 60.52
CA LEU A 26 35.74 27.12 60.48
C LEU A 26 34.77 27.69 61.53
N ALA A 27 35.31 28.45 62.50
CA ALA A 27 34.44 29.27 63.34
C ALA A 27 33.73 30.25 62.42
N GLN A 28 32.40 30.42 62.57
CA GLN A 28 31.70 31.45 61.80
C GLN A 28 32.42 32.78 62.04
N ALA A 29 32.78 33.47 60.96
CA ALA A 29 33.49 34.73 61.00
C ALA A 29 32.69 35.72 61.86
N ARG A 30 33.13 35.93 63.10
CA ARG A 30 32.63 37.04 63.92
C ARG A 30 33.04 38.29 63.17
N ARG A 31 32.05 39.08 62.73
CA ARG A 31 32.25 40.27 61.90
C ARG A 31 33.44 41.10 62.39
N SER A 32 34.35 41.38 61.45
CA SER A 32 35.46 42.34 61.52
C SER A 32 36.82 41.80 62.01
N GLY A 33 37.58 41.25 61.07
CA GLY A 33 39.03 41.01 61.20
C GLY A 33 39.57 40.10 60.09
N PRO A 34 40.79 40.29 59.55
CA PRO A 34 41.36 39.47 58.48
C PRO A 34 41.76 38.05 58.92
N ASN A 35 41.58 37.72 60.21
CA ASN A 35 41.98 36.43 60.77
C ASN A 35 40.80 35.46 60.82
N THR A 36 40.92 34.34 60.12
CA THR A 36 39.97 33.23 60.18
C THR A 36 40.28 32.37 61.42
N LEU A 37 39.34 32.29 62.36
CA LEU A 37 39.46 31.41 63.52
C LEU A 37 39.10 29.98 63.13
N LEU A 38 40.04 29.07 63.29
CA LEU A 38 39.85 27.63 63.11
C LEU A 38 39.70 26.97 64.47
N VAL A 39 38.61 26.21 64.66
CA VAL A 39 38.46 25.35 65.83
C VAL A 39 38.85 23.94 65.42
N GLN A 40 39.88 23.41 66.08
CA GLN A 40 40.35 22.05 65.88
C GLN A 40 39.97 21.20 67.10
N ALA A 41 39.30 20.08 66.86
CA ALA A 41 39.05 19.06 67.87
C ALA A 41 40.13 17.98 67.75
N VAL A 42 40.74 17.62 68.88
CA VAL A 42 41.77 16.57 68.97
C VAL A 42 41.33 15.57 70.03
N VAL A 43 41.22 14.30 69.65
CA VAL A 43 40.80 13.22 70.55
C VAL A 43 41.81 12.09 70.47
N LYS A 44 42.16 11.49 71.60
CA LYS A 44 43.03 10.31 71.64
C LYS A 44 42.43 9.16 70.86
N ARG A 45 43.24 8.53 70.00
CA ARG A 45 42.85 7.41 69.15
C ARG A 45 42.26 6.26 69.98
N ASP A 46 42.91 5.91 71.08
CA ASP A 46 42.50 4.78 71.93
C ASP A 46 41.06 4.89 72.46
N LEU A 47 40.64 6.10 72.83
CA LEU A 47 39.27 6.33 73.32
C LEU A 47 38.23 6.11 72.22
N LEU A 48 38.53 6.52 70.98
CA LEU A 48 37.66 6.29 69.84
C LEU A 48 37.64 4.82 69.44
N VAL A 49 38.80 4.14 69.48
CA VAL A 49 38.90 2.70 69.22
C VAL A 49 38.05 1.92 70.22
N GLU A 50 38.25 2.14 71.51
CA GLU A 50 37.49 1.44 72.56
C GLU A 50 35.98 1.70 72.45
N ALA A 51 35.57 2.96 72.26
CA ALA A 51 34.17 3.32 72.12
C ALA A 51 33.53 2.68 70.87
N THR A 52 34.26 2.67 69.76
CA THR A 52 33.76 2.09 68.49
C THR A 52 33.71 0.57 68.58
N GLU A 53 34.68 -0.08 69.22
CA GLU A 53 34.67 -1.53 69.44
C GLU A 53 33.49 -1.99 70.29
N ARG A 54 33.13 -1.24 71.34
CA ARG A 54 31.93 -1.54 72.14
C ARG A 54 30.66 -1.48 71.29
N LEU A 55 30.55 -0.49 70.40
CA LEU A 55 29.42 -0.38 69.48
C LEU A 55 29.40 -1.50 68.44
N PHE A 56 30.56 -1.93 67.94
CA PHE A 56 30.65 -3.08 67.04
C PHE A 56 30.28 -4.39 67.73
N LYS A 57 30.69 -4.60 68.99
CA LYS A 57 30.26 -5.76 69.79
C LYS A 57 28.75 -5.76 70.04
N ALA A 58 28.13 -4.58 70.14
CA ALA A 58 26.68 -4.42 70.25
C ALA A 58 25.91 -4.62 68.92
N GLY A 59 26.60 -4.91 67.80
CA GLY A 59 25.98 -5.25 66.51
C GLY A 59 25.78 -4.08 65.54
N PHE A 60 26.23 -2.87 65.88
CA PHE A 60 26.21 -1.75 64.93
C PHE A 60 27.22 -1.99 63.81
N THR A 61 26.84 -1.71 62.56
CA THR A 61 27.71 -1.98 61.39
C THR A 61 28.41 -0.74 60.84
N GLN A 62 27.98 0.45 61.26
CA GLN A 62 28.50 1.75 60.84
C GLN A 62 28.50 2.71 62.03
N VAL A 63 29.65 3.36 62.28
CA VAL A 63 29.81 4.32 63.37
C VAL A 63 30.45 5.60 62.83
N ARG A 64 29.97 6.75 63.31
CA ARG A 64 30.57 8.07 63.07
C ARG A 64 30.80 8.74 64.41
N ALA A 65 31.86 9.52 64.51
CA ALA A 65 32.23 10.23 65.72
C ALA A 65 32.32 11.72 65.42
N ALA A 66 31.84 12.52 66.37
CA ALA A 66 31.93 13.97 66.32
C ALA A 66 32.20 14.49 67.73
N CYS A 67 32.95 15.59 67.81
CA CYS A 67 33.13 16.35 69.04
C CYS A 67 32.16 17.53 69.07
N ARG A 68 31.46 17.69 70.20
CA ARG A 68 30.60 18.85 70.48
C ARG A 68 31.12 19.58 71.69
N ALA A 69 31.48 20.85 71.52
CA ALA A 69 31.65 21.76 72.66
C ALA A 69 30.27 22.34 73.06
N PRO A 70 30.01 22.62 74.35
CA PRO A 70 28.74 23.18 74.78
C PRO A 70 28.41 24.49 74.05
N GLY A 71 27.26 24.55 73.38
CA GLY A 71 26.83 25.73 72.62
C GLY A 71 27.42 25.86 71.22
N GLU A 72 28.19 24.90 70.72
CA GLU A 72 28.79 24.90 69.39
C GLU A 72 28.31 23.74 68.50
N PRO A 73 28.36 23.89 67.16
CA PRO A 73 28.01 22.81 66.23
C PRO A 73 29.07 21.71 66.20
N ASP A 74 28.62 20.51 65.84
CA ASP A 74 29.44 19.30 65.80
C ASP A 74 30.65 19.42 64.85
N ILE A 75 31.80 19.00 65.36
CA ILE A 75 33.03 18.84 64.59
C ILE A 75 33.16 17.34 64.28
N ALA A 76 32.95 16.98 63.01
CA ALA A 76 33.13 15.60 62.56
C ALA A 76 34.61 15.19 62.72
N LEU A 77 34.83 14.07 63.40
CA LEU A 77 36.16 13.49 63.56
C LEU A 77 36.43 12.50 62.43
N ASN A 78 37.66 12.51 61.92
CA ASN A 78 38.10 11.44 61.03
C ASN A 78 38.33 10.18 61.86
N LEU A 79 37.52 9.15 61.65
CA LEU A 79 37.78 7.84 62.25
C LEU A 79 39.00 7.21 61.59
N PRO A 80 39.80 6.43 62.34
CA PRO A 80 40.85 5.61 61.78
C PRO A 80 40.31 4.70 60.67
N ALA A 81 41.10 4.51 59.62
CA ALA A 81 40.72 3.66 58.48
C ALA A 81 40.44 2.22 58.93
N GLU A 82 41.09 1.74 60.00
CA GLU A 82 40.90 0.40 60.56
C GLU A 82 39.50 0.17 61.14
N LEU A 83 38.82 1.25 61.58
CA LEU A 83 37.46 1.20 62.14
C LEU A 83 36.39 1.56 61.09
N SER A 84 36.80 2.07 59.94
CA SER A 84 35.90 2.41 58.84
C SER A 84 35.60 1.15 58.01
N ARG A 85 34.59 0.37 58.41
CA ARG A 85 34.14 -0.78 57.59
C ARG A 85 33.69 -0.29 56.21
N PRO A 86 34.18 -0.87 55.11
CA PRO A 86 33.80 -0.46 53.77
C PRO A 86 32.30 -0.64 53.57
N ARG A 87 31.65 0.35 52.94
CA ARG A 87 30.24 0.26 52.52
C ARG A 87 30.03 -1.07 51.80
N SER A 88 29.06 -1.86 52.26
CA SER A 88 28.86 -3.23 51.78
C SER A 88 28.64 -3.25 50.26
N LYS A 89 29.59 -3.83 49.53
CA LYS A 89 29.57 -3.95 48.06
C LYS A 89 28.38 -4.77 47.55
N LEU A 90 27.68 -5.47 48.44
CA LEU A 90 26.51 -6.30 48.16
C LEU A 90 25.37 -5.47 47.55
N PHE A 91 25.04 -4.30 48.11
CA PHE A 91 23.96 -3.45 47.57
C PHE A 91 24.32 -2.78 46.25
N LEU A 92 25.62 -2.55 45.99
CA LEU A 92 26.08 -2.03 44.71
C LEU A 92 26.04 -3.11 43.61
N GLY A 93 26.44 -4.33 43.95
CA GLY A 93 26.33 -5.50 43.07
C GLY A 93 24.88 -5.86 42.73
N LEU A 94 23.97 -5.81 43.72
CA LEU A 94 22.53 -6.04 43.48
C LEU A 94 21.91 -4.99 42.54
N ARG A 95 22.28 -3.71 42.70
CA ARG A 95 21.79 -2.64 41.82
C ARG A 95 22.30 -2.82 40.40
N ALA A 96 23.59 -3.09 40.23
CA ALA A 96 24.18 -3.36 38.91
C ALA A 96 23.54 -4.60 38.24
N ALA A 97 23.33 -5.67 39.00
CA ALA A 97 22.65 -6.88 38.52
C ALA A 97 21.20 -6.59 38.09
N SER A 98 20.49 -5.71 38.80
CA SER A 98 19.12 -5.32 38.41
C SER A 98 19.07 -4.56 37.08
N HIS A 99 20.05 -3.67 36.84
CA HIS A 99 20.13 -2.93 35.57
C HIS A 99 20.48 -3.84 34.40
N VAL A 100 21.38 -4.80 34.59
CA VAL A 100 21.71 -5.82 33.58
C VAL A 100 20.49 -6.69 33.30
N GLY A 101 19.78 -7.14 34.33
CA GLY A 101 18.54 -7.91 34.18
C GLY A 101 17.48 -7.16 33.39
N ALA A 102 17.23 -5.89 33.76
CA ALA A 102 16.27 -5.03 33.06
C ALA A 102 16.63 -4.85 31.57
N PHE A 103 17.92 -4.63 31.27
CA PHE A 103 18.40 -4.48 29.90
C PHE A 103 18.22 -5.77 29.08
N VAL A 104 18.56 -6.94 29.64
CA VAL A 104 18.36 -8.23 28.99
C VAL A 104 16.87 -8.50 28.73
N THR A 105 15.99 -8.22 29.70
CA THR A 105 14.55 -8.38 29.50
C THR A 105 14.00 -7.46 28.41
N LEU A 106 14.52 -6.23 28.30
CA LEU A 106 14.10 -5.29 27.27
C LEU A 106 14.56 -5.74 25.87
N LEU A 107 15.79 -6.26 25.76
CA LEU A 107 16.27 -6.85 24.51
C LEU A 107 15.48 -8.09 24.11
N ALA A 108 15.15 -8.98 25.05
CA ALA A 108 14.33 -10.15 24.78
C ALA A 108 12.92 -9.78 24.29
N MET A 109 12.30 -8.78 24.93
CA MET A 109 11.00 -8.23 24.50
C MET A 109 11.08 -7.62 23.10
N GLY A 110 12.14 -6.84 22.82
CA GLY A 110 12.40 -6.26 21.50
C GLY A 110 12.59 -7.34 20.42
N GLY A 111 13.31 -8.41 20.73
CA GLY A 111 13.49 -9.57 19.83
C GLY A 111 12.19 -10.30 19.52
N LEU A 112 11.31 -10.49 20.51
CA LEU A 112 9.98 -11.06 20.30
C LEU A 112 9.12 -10.21 19.37
N VAL A 113 9.09 -8.89 19.59
CA VAL A 113 8.35 -7.96 18.72
C VAL A 113 8.94 -7.96 17.30
N PHE A 114 10.26 -7.91 17.17
CA PHE A 114 10.94 -7.94 15.87
C PHE A 114 10.64 -9.22 15.08
N THR A 115 10.70 -10.38 15.73
CA THR A 115 10.40 -11.66 15.08
C THR A 115 8.93 -11.78 14.68
N ALA A 116 8.01 -11.27 15.50
CA ALA A 116 6.59 -11.20 15.15
C ALA A 116 6.36 -10.31 13.91
N PHE A 117 6.97 -9.13 13.88
CA PHE A 117 6.87 -8.19 12.76
C PHE A 117 7.48 -8.77 11.47
N ALA A 118 8.65 -9.41 11.57
CA ALA A 118 9.30 -10.08 10.45
C ALA A 118 8.45 -11.24 9.88
N LYS A 119 7.76 -12.00 10.73
CA LYS A 119 6.82 -13.04 10.29
C LYS A 119 5.61 -12.45 9.57
N GLN A 120 5.04 -11.37 10.08
CA GLN A 120 3.92 -10.68 9.44
C GLN A 120 4.31 -10.16 8.05
N HIS A 121 5.49 -9.56 7.89
CA HIS A 121 5.96 -9.08 6.60
C HIS A 121 6.17 -10.21 5.59
N LYS A 122 6.73 -11.35 6.02
CA LYS A 122 6.89 -12.53 5.15
C LYS A 122 5.55 -13.12 4.73
N ALA A 123 4.59 -13.22 5.66
CA ALA A 123 3.25 -13.72 5.37
C ALA A 123 2.52 -12.81 4.38
N LEU A 124 2.63 -11.48 4.57
CA LEU A 124 2.03 -10.51 3.67
C LEU A 124 2.67 -10.54 2.28
N ALA A 125 4.01 -10.68 2.20
CA ALA A 125 4.72 -10.79 0.94
C ALA A 125 4.37 -12.08 0.17
N ALA A 126 4.22 -13.20 0.88
CA ALA A 126 3.78 -14.46 0.29
C ALA A 126 2.35 -14.34 -0.25
N LEU A 127 1.44 -13.77 0.55
CA LEU A 127 0.05 -13.56 0.12
C LEU A 127 -0.05 -12.58 -1.05
N SER A 128 0.72 -11.49 -1.06
CA SER A 128 0.74 -10.55 -2.18
C SER A 128 1.25 -11.18 -3.46
N HIS A 129 2.21 -12.11 -3.36
CA HIS A 129 2.72 -12.85 -4.50
C HIS A 129 1.67 -13.82 -5.06
N GLU A 130 0.97 -14.56 -4.18
CA GLU A 130 -0.09 -15.49 -4.57
C GLU A 130 -1.28 -14.76 -5.20
N VAL A 131 -1.71 -13.64 -4.61
CA VAL A 131 -2.78 -12.78 -5.18
C VAL A 131 -2.34 -12.20 -6.52
N GLY A 132 -1.10 -11.72 -6.65
CA GLY A 132 -0.58 -11.19 -7.90
C GLY A 132 -0.54 -12.23 -9.02
N ALA A 133 -0.13 -13.47 -8.70
CA ALA A 133 -0.14 -14.58 -9.65
C ALA A 133 -1.57 -14.96 -10.07
N ALA A 134 -2.50 -15.04 -9.12
CA ALA A 134 -3.91 -15.34 -9.40
C ALA A 134 -4.58 -14.24 -10.26
N GLN A 135 -4.27 -12.97 -9.99
CA GLN A 135 -4.77 -11.85 -10.79
C GLN A 135 -4.22 -11.89 -12.22
N ALA A 136 -2.93 -12.20 -12.40
CA ALA A 136 -2.33 -12.32 -13.74
C ALA A 136 -3.00 -13.44 -14.56
N ALA A 137 -3.26 -14.60 -13.94
CA ALA A 137 -3.97 -15.71 -14.59
C ALA A 137 -5.42 -15.34 -14.93
N ALA A 138 -6.12 -14.62 -14.04
CA ALA A 138 -7.49 -14.17 -14.29
C ALA A 138 -7.57 -13.16 -15.45
N GLU A 139 -6.60 -12.24 -15.54
CA GLU A 139 -6.50 -11.26 -16.62
C GLU A 139 -6.26 -11.94 -17.98
N GLU A 140 -5.44 -12.99 -18.01
CA GLU A 140 -5.20 -13.79 -19.23
C GLU A 140 -6.49 -14.48 -19.71
N VAL A 141 -7.20 -15.17 -18.81
CA VAL A 141 -8.48 -15.81 -19.12
C VAL A 141 -9.51 -14.80 -19.63
N ARG A 142 -9.58 -13.62 -18.98
CA ARG A 142 -10.49 -12.55 -19.38
C ARG A 142 -10.18 -12.04 -20.78
N ARG A 143 -8.90 -11.83 -21.13
CA ARG A 143 -8.50 -11.44 -22.49
C ARG A 143 -8.90 -12.50 -23.52
N THR A 144 -8.68 -13.78 -23.23
CA THR A 144 -9.08 -14.85 -24.15
C THR A 144 -10.60 -14.85 -24.35
N TYR A 145 -11.37 -14.71 -23.26
CA TYR A 145 -12.83 -14.63 -23.31
C TYR A 145 -13.32 -13.42 -24.12
N ASP A 146 -12.76 -12.23 -23.87
CA ASP A 146 -13.13 -11.00 -24.59
C ASP A 146 -12.79 -11.11 -26.08
N SER A 147 -11.65 -11.73 -26.42
CA SER A 147 -11.28 -11.97 -27.82
C SER A 147 -12.24 -12.96 -28.51
N ALA A 148 -12.67 -14.01 -27.82
CA ALA A 148 -13.64 -14.97 -28.34
C ALA A 148 -15.02 -14.32 -28.55
N LEU A 149 -15.47 -13.47 -27.62
CA LEU A 149 -16.71 -12.70 -27.76
C LEU A 149 -16.64 -11.76 -28.97
N ALA A 150 -15.53 -11.03 -29.14
CA ALA A 150 -15.33 -10.14 -30.27
C ALA A 150 -15.39 -10.88 -31.61
N SER A 151 -14.75 -12.07 -31.70
CA SER A 151 -14.86 -12.92 -32.89
C SER A 151 -16.29 -13.42 -33.12
N GLY A 152 -17.02 -13.80 -32.07
CA GLY A 152 -18.41 -14.23 -32.16
C GLY A 152 -19.34 -13.13 -32.69
N GLN A 153 -19.18 -11.89 -32.22
CA GLN A 153 -19.95 -10.74 -32.69
C GLN A 153 -19.70 -10.42 -34.17
N GLN A 154 -18.46 -10.58 -34.66
CA GLN A 154 -18.14 -10.41 -36.07
C GLN A 154 -18.84 -11.47 -36.93
N VAL A 155 -18.87 -12.73 -36.49
CA VAL A 155 -19.58 -13.80 -37.19
C VAL A 155 -21.10 -13.55 -37.20
N TRP A 156 -21.66 -13.10 -36.08
CA TRP A 156 -23.09 -12.79 -35.97
C TRP A 156 -23.52 -11.67 -36.92
N THR A 157 -22.79 -10.54 -36.93
CA THR A 157 -23.09 -9.40 -37.82
C THR A 157 -22.93 -9.76 -39.30
N LEU A 158 -21.98 -10.63 -39.65
CA LEU A 158 -21.84 -11.15 -41.01
C LEU A 158 -22.99 -12.10 -41.39
N GLN A 159 -23.46 -12.92 -40.44
CA GLN A 159 -24.60 -13.80 -40.65
C GLN A 159 -25.90 -13.02 -40.83
N GLU A 160 -26.16 -12.00 -40.00
CA GLU A 160 -27.31 -11.11 -40.15
C GLU A 160 -27.32 -10.42 -41.51
N ARG A 161 -26.18 -9.93 -42.00
CA ARG A 161 -26.05 -9.34 -43.34
C ARG A 161 -26.33 -10.36 -44.45
N ARG A 162 -25.88 -11.60 -44.29
CA ARG A 162 -26.17 -12.69 -45.24
C ARG A 162 -27.64 -13.06 -45.27
N THR A 163 -28.32 -13.08 -44.11
CA THR A 163 -29.74 -13.44 -44.02
C THR A 163 -30.67 -12.29 -44.37
N ALA A 164 -30.26 -11.04 -44.18
CA ALA A 164 -31.03 -9.84 -44.53
C ALA A 164 -30.90 -9.44 -46.00
N THR A 165 -29.99 -10.06 -46.76
CA THR A 165 -29.91 -9.84 -48.21
C THR A 165 -30.91 -10.77 -48.89
N PRO A 166 -31.83 -10.26 -49.73
CA PRO A 166 -32.78 -11.10 -50.45
C PRO A 166 -32.02 -12.11 -51.31
N THR A 167 -32.50 -13.34 -51.40
CA THR A 167 -31.88 -14.33 -52.29
C THR A 167 -32.04 -13.86 -53.74
N VAL A 168 -30.93 -13.86 -54.49
CA VAL A 168 -30.90 -13.49 -55.92
C VAL A 168 -31.98 -14.25 -56.72
N ALA A 169 -32.25 -15.50 -56.32
CA ALA A 169 -33.30 -16.33 -56.89
C ALA A 169 -34.71 -15.74 -56.69
N ALA A 170 -35.04 -15.26 -55.50
CA ALA A 170 -36.36 -14.67 -55.22
C ALA A 170 -36.55 -13.34 -55.95
N MET A 171 -35.49 -12.53 -56.05
CA MET A 171 -35.52 -11.30 -56.86
C MET A 171 -35.76 -11.61 -58.34
N LEU A 172 -35.06 -12.60 -58.90
CA LEU A 172 -35.21 -12.99 -60.30
C LEU A 172 -36.59 -13.57 -60.58
N GLU A 173 -37.11 -14.42 -59.69
CA GLU A 173 -38.47 -14.98 -59.77
C GLU A 173 -39.52 -13.87 -59.83
N GLU A 174 -39.41 -12.88 -58.95
CA GLU A 174 -40.34 -11.76 -58.92
C GLU A 174 -40.26 -10.90 -60.19
N VAL A 175 -39.05 -10.61 -60.68
CA VAL A 175 -38.88 -9.89 -61.96
C VAL A 175 -39.54 -10.66 -63.10
N THR A 176 -39.34 -11.98 -63.18
CA THR A 176 -39.99 -12.80 -64.23
C THR A 176 -41.50 -12.90 -64.07
N ARG A 177 -42.04 -12.71 -62.85
CA ARG A 177 -43.48 -12.74 -62.57
C ARG A 177 -44.18 -11.44 -62.93
N VAL A 178 -43.50 -10.32 -62.75
CA VAL A 178 -44.05 -8.98 -62.92
C VAL A 178 -43.91 -8.47 -64.36
N LEU A 179 -42.88 -8.91 -65.08
CA LEU A 179 -42.73 -8.54 -66.48
C LEU A 179 -43.82 -9.19 -67.36
N PRO A 180 -44.35 -8.46 -68.35
CA PRO A 180 -45.28 -9.01 -69.32
C PRO A 180 -44.58 -9.99 -70.26
N ASP A 181 -45.32 -10.99 -70.78
CA ASP A 181 -44.82 -11.97 -71.75
C ASP A 181 -44.32 -11.34 -73.07
N THR A 182 -44.68 -10.08 -73.32
CA THR A 182 -44.25 -9.28 -74.48
C THR A 182 -42.91 -8.57 -74.29
N ALA A 183 -42.24 -8.81 -73.15
CA ALA A 183 -40.92 -8.26 -72.83
C ALA A 183 -39.88 -9.35 -72.63
N TRP A 184 -38.67 -9.14 -73.15
CA TRP A 184 -37.53 -10.01 -72.89
C TRP A 184 -36.32 -9.22 -72.40
N ILE A 185 -35.64 -9.79 -71.41
CA ILE A 185 -34.47 -9.20 -70.77
C ILE A 185 -33.20 -9.70 -71.47
N THR A 186 -32.26 -8.79 -71.70
CA THR A 186 -30.93 -9.08 -72.28
C THR A 186 -29.79 -8.90 -71.28
N ASP A 187 -29.94 -7.96 -70.34
CA ASP A 187 -28.99 -7.72 -69.26
C ASP A 187 -29.77 -7.53 -67.96
N PHE A 188 -29.35 -8.25 -66.92
CA PHE A 188 -29.92 -8.19 -65.58
C PHE A 188 -28.78 -7.96 -64.59
N ARG A 189 -28.80 -6.83 -63.89
CA ARG A 189 -27.75 -6.41 -62.95
C ARG A 189 -28.36 -6.14 -61.58
N ILE A 190 -27.72 -6.68 -60.54
CA ILE A 190 -28.07 -6.43 -59.15
C ILE A 190 -26.88 -5.75 -58.47
N ASP A 191 -27.14 -4.61 -57.82
CA ASP A 191 -26.20 -3.94 -56.93
C ASP A 191 -26.87 -3.69 -55.57
N GLY A 192 -26.64 -4.58 -54.62
CA GLY A 192 -27.28 -4.56 -53.31
C GLY A 192 -28.82 -4.69 -53.41
N ARG A 193 -29.54 -3.58 -53.24
CA ARG A 193 -31.00 -3.50 -53.36
C ARG A 193 -31.46 -2.85 -54.67
N GLN A 194 -30.55 -2.34 -55.49
CA GLN A 194 -30.89 -1.77 -56.79
C GLN A 194 -30.81 -2.84 -57.86
N LEU A 195 -31.87 -2.99 -58.64
CA LEU A 195 -31.95 -3.86 -59.80
C LEU A 195 -31.98 -2.98 -61.04
N THR A 196 -31.23 -3.37 -62.06
CA THR A 196 -31.26 -2.72 -63.38
C THR A 196 -31.47 -3.78 -64.43
N ILE A 197 -32.48 -3.59 -65.27
CA ILE A 197 -32.82 -4.50 -66.35
C ILE A 197 -32.82 -3.76 -67.68
N THR A 198 -32.24 -4.40 -68.69
CA THR A 198 -32.18 -3.89 -70.05
C THR A 198 -32.72 -4.95 -71.00
N GLY A 199 -33.56 -4.54 -71.93
CA GLY A 199 -34.22 -5.46 -72.84
C GLY A 199 -35.05 -4.75 -73.88
N PHE A 200 -36.02 -5.49 -74.42
CA PHE A 200 -36.99 -5.00 -75.39
C PHE A 200 -38.39 -5.43 -74.94
N ALA A 201 -39.37 -4.56 -75.16
CA ALA A 201 -40.77 -4.82 -74.90
C ALA A 201 -41.62 -4.19 -75.99
N GLU A 202 -42.81 -4.70 -76.26
CA GLU A 202 -43.76 -4.09 -77.22
C GLU A 202 -44.05 -2.61 -76.87
N SER A 203 -44.24 -2.32 -75.59
CA SER A 203 -44.34 -0.96 -75.02
C SER A 203 -43.48 -0.87 -73.77
N ALA A 204 -42.40 -0.07 -73.81
CA ALA A 204 -41.57 0.14 -72.62
C ALA A 204 -42.32 0.92 -71.52
N ALA A 205 -43.31 1.74 -71.89
CA ALA A 205 -44.11 2.51 -70.95
C ALA A 205 -44.96 1.62 -70.02
N ASP A 206 -45.32 0.42 -70.47
CA ASP A 206 -46.16 -0.53 -69.73
C ASP A 206 -45.38 -1.27 -68.64
N LEU A 207 -44.04 -1.27 -68.73
CA LEU A 207 -43.17 -1.91 -67.74
C LEU A 207 -43.13 -1.15 -66.41
N MET A 208 -43.29 0.17 -66.46
CA MET A 208 -43.27 1.01 -65.26
C MET A 208 -44.40 0.66 -64.27
N PRO A 209 -45.69 0.70 -64.67
CA PRO A 209 -46.78 0.31 -63.78
C PRO A 209 -46.75 -1.18 -63.40
N ALA A 210 -46.19 -2.05 -64.25
CA ALA A 210 -46.00 -3.45 -63.91
C ALA A 210 -45.04 -3.59 -62.71
N VAL A 211 -43.84 -3.00 -62.80
CA VAL A 211 -42.84 -3.04 -61.73
C VAL A 211 -43.31 -2.34 -60.45
N GLU A 212 -43.93 -1.16 -60.56
CA GLU A 212 -44.47 -0.43 -59.40
C GLU A 212 -45.70 -1.09 -58.77
N GLY A 213 -46.35 -2.00 -59.48
CA GLY A 213 -47.48 -2.78 -58.96
C GLY A 213 -47.06 -3.96 -58.07
N SER A 214 -45.77 -4.26 -57.97
CA SER A 214 -45.26 -5.31 -57.08
C SER A 214 -45.06 -4.79 -55.66
N ASP A 215 -45.54 -5.54 -54.66
CA ASP A 215 -45.25 -5.27 -53.24
C ASP A 215 -43.76 -5.41 -52.89
N LEU A 216 -42.96 -6.00 -53.78
CA LEU A 216 -41.54 -6.27 -53.57
C LEU A 216 -40.61 -5.24 -54.23
N PHE A 217 -41.11 -4.42 -55.16
CA PHE A 217 -40.33 -3.42 -55.90
C PHE A 217 -40.88 -2.00 -55.75
N ALA A 218 -40.00 -1.00 -55.74
CA ALA A 218 -40.37 0.40 -55.67
C ALA A 218 -39.34 1.29 -56.40
N ASN A 219 -39.67 2.58 -56.56
CA ASN A 219 -38.79 3.59 -57.15
C ASN A 219 -38.30 3.20 -58.55
N ALA A 220 -39.21 2.76 -59.41
CA ALA A 220 -38.87 2.38 -60.77
C ALA A 220 -38.61 3.64 -61.63
N GLU A 221 -37.52 3.65 -62.39
CA GLU A 221 -37.10 4.77 -63.22
C GLU A 221 -36.44 4.30 -64.53
N PHE A 222 -36.58 5.09 -65.59
CA PHE A 222 -35.84 4.88 -66.83
C PHE A 222 -34.43 5.47 -66.71
N VAL A 223 -33.42 4.61 -66.83
CA VAL A 223 -31.99 5.01 -66.76
C VAL A 223 -31.51 5.57 -68.11
N SER A 224 -32.22 5.25 -69.20
CA SER A 224 -31.94 5.79 -70.52
C SER A 224 -33.24 6.13 -71.27
N PRO A 225 -33.18 7.04 -72.26
CA PRO A 225 -34.31 7.31 -73.14
C PRO A 225 -34.82 6.01 -73.80
N VAL A 226 -36.15 5.86 -73.89
CA VAL A 226 -36.78 4.76 -74.62
C VAL A 226 -36.57 4.96 -76.12
N VAL A 227 -36.09 3.94 -76.81
CA VAL A 227 -35.81 3.99 -78.26
C VAL A 227 -36.54 2.85 -78.97
N ARG A 228 -37.39 3.18 -79.94
CA ARG A 228 -38.08 2.20 -80.80
C ARG A 228 -37.06 1.46 -81.68
N ALA A 229 -37.06 0.14 -81.61
CA ALA A 229 -36.19 -0.73 -82.41
C ALA A 229 -36.73 -0.82 -83.86
N PRO A 230 -35.93 -0.50 -84.89
CA PRO A 230 -36.41 -0.44 -86.29
C PRO A 230 -36.86 -1.77 -86.92
N ARG A 231 -36.62 -2.90 -86.25
CA ARG A 231 -36.76 -4.25 -86.83
C ARG A 231 -37.91 -5.08 -86.25
N GLU A 232 -38.44 -4.75 -85.07
CA GLU A 232 -39.31 -5.66 -84.30
C GLU A 232 -40.56 -4.99 -83.69
N ASP A 233 -40.86 -3.73 -84.06
CA ASP A 233 -41.94 -2.92 -83.43
C ASP A 233 -41.90 -2.94 -81.88
N SER A 234 -40.70 -3.08 -81.33
CA SER A 234 -40.43 -3.15 -79.90
C SER A 234 -39.64 -1.93 -79.44
N ASP A 235 -39.86 -1.50 -78.21
CA ASP A 235 -39.12 -0.45 -77.55
C ASP A 235 -37.95 -1.06 -76.76
N ARG A 236 -36.74 -0.55 -77.00
CA ARG A 236 -35.59 -0.84 -76.16
C ARG A 236 -35.71 -0.05 -74.85
N PHE A 237 -35.63 -0.75 -73.73
CA PHE A 237 -35.70 -0.15 -72.40
C PHE A 237 -34.44 -0.42 -71.57
N ASN A 238 -34.20 0.48 -70.63
CA ASN A 238 -33.28 0.30 -69.52
C ASN A 238 -33.92 0.93 -68.29
N ILE A 239 -34.38 0.09 -67.36
CA ILE A 239 -35.07 0.53 -66.15
C ILE A 239 -34.33 0.07 -64.91
N SER A 240 -34.42 0.88 -63.87
CA SER A 240 -33.80 0.64 -62.58
C SER A 240 -34.85 0.76 -61.49
N PHE A 241 -34.84 -0.14 -60.50
CA PHE A 241 -35.81 -0.17 -59.40
C PHE A 241 -35.19 -0.79 -58.15
N GLN A 242 -35.84 -0.59 -56.99
CA GLN A 242 -35.34 -1.02 -55.69
C GLN A 242 -36.16 -2.17 -55.10
N ALA A 243 -35.47 -3.18 -54.58
CA ALA A 243 -36.05 -4.25 -53.78
C ALA A 243 -36.41 -3.72 -52.38
N VAL A 244 -37.70 -3.67 -52.03
CA VAL A 244 -38.20 -3.14 -50.75
C VAL A 244 -38.90 -4.18 -49.88
N GLY A 245 -39.63 -5.14 -50.47
CA GLY A 245 -40.48 -6.07 -49.70
C GLY A 245 -39.82 -7.38 -49.26
N PHE A 246 -38.53 -7.57 -49.53
CA PHE A 246 -37.81 -8.82 -49.24
C PHE A 246 -37.25 -8.91 -47.80
N ASP A 247 -37.49 -7.89 -46.96
CA ASP A 247 -37.02 -7.83 -45.58
C ASP A 247 -37.88 -8.66 -44.61
N THR A 248 -38.99 -9.24 -45.06
CA THR A 248 -39.87 -10.05 -44.21
C THR A 248 -39.25 -11.44 -44.04
N PRO A 249 -38.79 -11.83 -42.84
CA PRO A 249 -38.41 -13.20 -42.60
C PRO A 249 -39.65 -14.06 -42.84
N ALA A 250 -39.52 -15.13 -43.60
CA ALA A 250 -40.51 -16.20 -43.64
C ALA A 250 -40.56 -16.88 -42.26
N GLU A 251 -41.20 -16.22 -41.29
CA GLU A 251 -41.54 -16.76 -39.99
C GLU A 251 -42.82 -17.59 -40.15
N GLY A 252 -42.70 -18.83 -40.63
CA GLY A 252 -43.87 -19.65 -40.84
C GLY A 252 -43.66 -21.00 -41.53
N ALA A 253 -42.72 -21.83 -41.05
CA ALA A 253 -42.75 -23.28 -41.33
C ALA A 253 -41.84 -24.10 -40.39
N ARG A 254 -42.17 -24.14 -39.11
CA ARG A 254 -41.92 -25.32 -38.26
C ARG A 254 -43.10 -25.47 -37.29
N GLN A 255 -44.09 -26.26 -37.72
CA GLN A 255 -44.85 -27.11 -36.81
C GLN A 255 -44.17 -28.48 -36.78
#